data_AF-A0A925R1P0-F1
#
_entry.id   AF-A0A925R1P0-F1
#
_cell.length_a   1.000
_cell.length_b   1.000
_cell.length_c   1.000
_cell.angle_alpha   90.00
_cell.angle_beta   90.00
_cell.angle_gamma   90.00
#
_symmetry.space_group_name_H-M   'P 1'
#
loop_
_entity.id
_entity.type
_entity.pdbx_description
1 polymer ?
#
loop_
_entity_poly.entity_id
_entity_poly.type
_entity_poly.pdbx_seq_one_letter_code
_entity_poly.pdbx_strand_id
1 'polypeptide(L)'
;MNVIKPSLGPHFGEAANLLTFQEAFSLTEAWPQSSFETKSGKAMQVRASVGQKGKHTGERVLKFMDGATERARAYECCWGHQTNCNNQPIDLYSEAMTPRPAA
;
A
#
# COMPACT_ATOMS: atom_id res chain seq x y z
N MET A 1 -12.81 -16.25 23.03
CA MET A 1 -11.96 -15.12 23.47
C MET A 1 -11.54 -14.35 22.25
N ASN A 2 -11.98 -13.09 22.09
CA ASN A 2 -11.49 -12.25 21.01
C ASN A 2 -10.11 -11.72 21.41
N VAL A 3 -9.07 -12.16 20.70
CA VAL A 3 -7.73 -11.58 20.83
C VAL A 3 -7.79 -10.19 20.18
N ILE A 4 -7.90 -9.14 21.01
CA ILE A 4 -7.75 -7.77 20.54
C ILE A 4 -6.24 -7.53 20.38
N LYS A 5 -5.75 -7.53 19.13
CA LYS A 5 -4.38 -7.11 18.86
C LYS A 5 -4.24 -5.62 19.24
N PRO A 6 -3.23 -5.24 20.04
CA PRO A 6 -2.94 -3.84 20.31
C PRO A 6 -2.77 -3.05 19.01
N SER A 7 -3.29 -1.82 18.98
CA SER A 7 -3.02 -0.90 17.88
C SER A 7 -1.54 -0.52 17.92
N LEU A 8 -0.85 -0.66 16.79
CA LEU A 8 0.56 -0.30 16.67
C LEU A 8 0.76 1.22 16.54
N GLY A 9 -0.31 1.98 16.30
CA GLY A 9 -0.26 3.42 16.03
C GLY A 9 -0.01 3.75 14.56
N PRO A 10 -0.03 5.04 14.20
CA PRO A 10 0.13 5.48 12.82
C PRO A 10 1.62 5.54 12.47
N HIS A 11 1.98 5.19 11.23
CA HIS A 11 3.37 5.19 10.77
C HIS A 11 4.31 4.36 11.65
N PHE A 12 3.79 3.26 12.19
CA PHE A 12 4.55 2.39 13.07
C PHE A 12 5.53 1.53 12.27
N GLY A 13 6.73 1.36 12.83
CA GLY A 13 7.74 0.44 12.32
C GLY A 13 8.25 0.82 10.93
N GLU A 14 9.09 -0.06 10.40
CA GLU A 14 9.66 0.04 9.07
C GLU A 14 9.17 -1.13 8.21
N ALA A 15 8.79 -0.83 6.98
CA ALA A 15 8.46 -1.80 5.94
C ALA A 15 9.61 -1.86 4.93
N ALA A 16 9.99 -3.08 4.54
CA ALA A 16 11.09 -3.34 3.61
C ALA A 16 10.68 -3.14 2.14
N ASN A 17 10.21 -1.94 1.81
CA ASN A 17 9.75 -1.61 0.47
C ASN A 17 10.93 -1.55 -0.51
N LEU A 18 10.86 -2.30 -1.61
CA LEU A 18 11.90 -2.29 -2.65
C LEU A 18 11.83 -1.05 -3.56
N LEU A 19 10.67 -0.41 -3.61
CA LEU A 19 10.40 0.78 -4.41
C LEU A 19 10.22 1.98 -3.48
N THR A 20 10.68 3.15 -3.92
CA THR A 20 10.21 4.42 -3.36
C THR A 20 8.72 4.61 -3.66
N PHE A 21 8.04 5.49 -2.91
CA PHE A 21 6.62 5.77 -3.16
C PHE A 21 6.39 6.27 -4.60
N GLN A 22 7.28 7.13 -5.09
CA GLN A 22 7.23 7.65 -6.45
C GLN A 22 7.30 6.53 -7.49
N GLU A 23 8.25 5.60 -7.36
CA GLU A 23 8.40 4.49 -8.28
C GLU A 23 7.21 3.54 -8.23
N ALA A 24 6.71 3.23 -7.03
CA ALA A 24 5.53 2.40 -6.84
C ALA A 24 4.28 3.04 -7.48
N PHE A 25 4.14 4.36 -7.34
CA PHE A 25 3.06 5.13 -7.96
C PHE A 25 3.15 5.09 -9.48
N SER A 26 4.31 5.45 -10.04
CA SER A 26 4.54 5.44 -11.49
C SER A 26 4.40 4.05 -12.10
N LEU A 27 4.86 3.00 -11.41
CA LEU A 27 4.67 1.61 -11.82
C LEU A 27 3.17 1.28 -11.91
N THR A 28 2.40 1.70 -10.93
CA THR A 28 0.95 1.42 -10.87
C THR A 28 0.18 2.23 -11.92
N GLU A 29 0.58 3.47 -12.22
CA GLU A 29 0.00 4.26 -13.31
C GLU A 29 0.29 3.66 -14.69
N ALA A 30 1.52 3.19 -14.92
CA ALA A 30 1.89 2.56 -16.17
C ALA A 30 1.18 1.21 -16.38
N TRP A 31 0.82 0.52 -15.30
CA TRP A 31 0.24 -0.82 -15.34
C TRP A 31 -0.94 -0.98 -14.37
N PRO A 32 -2.09 -0.32 -14.63
CA PRO A 32 -3.19 -0.19 -13.68
C PRO A 32 -3.98 -1.49 -13.44
N GLN A 33 -3.69 -2.55 -14.19
CA GLN A 33 -4.27 -3.89 -14.02
C GLN A 33 -3.26 -4.91 -13.47
N SER A 34 -2.11 -4.45 -12.98
CA SER A 34 -1.11 -5.34 -12.39
C SER A 34 -1.62 -5.98 -11.10
N SER A 35 -1.48 -7.30 -11.02
CA SER A 35 -1.59 -8.04 -9.77
C SER A 35 -0.19 -8.28 -9.21
N PHE A 36 0.00 -7.93 -7.94
CA PHE A 36 1.21 -8.23 -7.17
C PHE A 36 0.91 -9.40 -6.24
N GLU A 37 1.88 -10.29 -6.07
CA GLU A 37 1.75 -11.42 -5.15
C GLU A 37 2.33 -11.04 -3.80
N THR A 38 1.49 -11.10 -2.77
CA THR A 38 1.93 -10.90 -1.38
C THR A 38 2.79 -12.07 -0.91
N LYS A 39 3.58 -11.87 0.17
CA LYS A 39 4.40 -12.95 0.77
C LYS A 39 3.60 -14.21 1.15
N SER A 40 2.29 -14.08 1.37
CA SER A 40 1.38 -15.20 1.65
C SER A 40 0.85 -15.91 0.40
N GLY A 41 1.36 -15.59 -0.81
CA GLY A 41 0.93 -16.17 -2.08
C GLY A 41 -0.41 -15.65 -2.60
N LYS A 42 -0.95 -14.59 -2.00
CA LYS A 42 -2.23 -14.00 -2.41
C LYS A 42 -2.00 -12.87 -3.40
N ALA A 43 -2.65 -12.96 -4.56
CA ALA A 43 -2.70 -11.88 -5.54
C ALA A 43 -3.49 -10.67 -5.00
N MET A 44 -2.96 -9.48 -5.25
CA MET A 44 -3.53 -8.21 -4.85
C MET A 44 -3.41 -7.22 -6.02
N GLN A 45 -4.44 -6.42 -6.24
CA GLN A 45 -4.38 -5.32 -7.20
C GLN A 45 -3.97 -4.03 -6.49
N VAL A 46 -3.20 -3.17 -7.15
CA VAL A 46 -2.89 -1.83 -6.64
C VAL A 46 -3.41 -0.78 -7.62
N ARG A 47 -3.99 0.28 -7.09
CA ARG A 47 -4.51 1.40 -7.90
C ARG A 47 -3.89 2.71 -7.47
N ALA A 48 -3.22 3.39 -8.40
CA ALA A 48 -2.81 4.78 -8.25
C ALA A 48 -4.04 5.68 -8.35
N SER A 49 -4.14 6.62 -7.42
CA SER A 49 -5.26 7.55 -7.34
C SER A 49 -4.83 8.83 -6.63
N VAL A 50 -5.76 9.77 -6.48
CA VAL A 50 -5.56 11.01 -5.74
C VAL A 50 -6.59 11.06 -4.61
N GLY A 51 -6.15 11.46 -3.41
CA GLY A 51 -7.02 11.67 -2.27
C GLY A 51 -8.08 12.72 -2.57
N GLN A 52 -9.35 12.39 -2.34
CA GLN A 52 -10.48 13.25 -2.70
C GLN A 52 -11.06 14.02 -1.52
N LYS A 53 -10.73 13.62 -0.29
CA LYS A 53 -11.32 14.16 0.96
C LYS A 53 -10.32 14.05 2.11
N GLY A 54 -10.49 14.92 3.11
CA GLY A 54 -9.70 14.91 4.35
C GLY A 54 -8.34 15.62 4.23
N LYS A 55 -7.45 15.37 5.18
CA LYS A 55 -6.14 16.04 5.27
C LYS A 55 -5.23 15.78 4.07
N HIS A 56 -5.38 14.62 3.41
CA HIS A 56 -4.61 14.23 2.23
C HIS A 56 -5.37 14.47 0.91
N THR A 57 -6.20 15.53 0.85
CA THR A 57 -6.90 15.88 -0.40
C THR A 57 -5.91 16.42 -1.41
N GLY A 58 -5.97 15.95 -2.66
CA GLY A 58 -5.02 16.32 -3.73
C GLY A 58 -3.70 15.54 -3.69
N GLU A 59 -3.44 14.76 -2.64
CA GLU A 59 -2.23 13.96 -2.53
C GLU A 59 -2.36 12.61 -3.24
N ARG A 60 -1.24 12.11 -3.76
CA ARG A 60 -1.15 10.79 -4.37
C ARG A 60 -1.40 9.70 -3.34
N VAL A 61 -2.12 8.67 -3.75
CA VAL A 61 -2.44 7.52 -2.91
C VAL A 61 -2.38 6.23 -3.71
N LEU A 62 -1.75 5.23 -3.13
CA LEU A 62 -1.82 3.84 -3.59
C LEU A 62 -2.90 3.11 -2.79
N LYS A 63 -3.88 2.54 -3.50
CA LYS A 63 -4.96 1.75 -2.91
C LYS A 63 -4.71 0.27 -3.17
N PHE A 64 -4.63 -0.50 -2.09
CA PHE A 64 -4.43 -1.95 -2.10
C PHE A 64 -5.80 -2.62 -2.14
N MET A 65 -6.07 -3.36 -3.21
CA MET A 65 -7.39 -3.88 -3.57
C MET A 65 -7.42 -5.40 -3.60
N ASP A 66 -8.51 -5.97 -3.12
CA ASP A 66 -8.87 -7.38 -3.22
C ASP A 66 -10.20 -7.47 -3.99
N GLY A 67 -10.09 -7.68 -5.31
CA GLY A 67 -11.20 -7.49 -6.24
C GLY A 67 -11.73 -6.06 -6.18
N ALA A 68 -13.00 -5.89 -5.82
CA ALA A 68 -13.64 -4.57 -5.66
C ALA A 68 -13.44 -3.93 -4.28
N THR A 69 -12.87 -4.65 -3.32
CA THR A 69 -12.74 -4.18 -1.93
C THR A 69 -11.40 -3.52 -1.71
N GLU A 70 -11.38 -2.27 -1.25
CA GLU A 70 -10.16 -1.64 -0.77
C GLU A 70 -9.78 -2.26 0.57
N ARG A 71 -8.64 -2.94 0.61
CA ARG A 71 -8.11 -3.55 1.83
C ARG A 71 -7.32 -2.55 2.64
N ALA A 72 -6.51 -1.70 2.02
CA ALA A 72 -5.77 -0.63 2.68
C ALA A 72 -5.34 0.44 1.67
N ARG A 73 -4.75 1.52 2.17
CA ARG A 73 -4.13 2.57 1.34
C ARG A 73 -2.86 3.11 1.97
N ALA A 74 -1.95 3.61 1.13
CA ALA A 74 -0.76 4.33 1.54
C ALA A 74 -0.66 5.67 0.80
N TYR A 75 -0.48 6.74 1.57
CA TYR A 75 0.02 8.02 1.09
C TYR A 75 1.53 8.00 1.12
N GLU A 76 2.17 9.03 0.56
CA GLU A 76 3.62 9.15 0.57
C GLU A 76 4.21 9.12 1.99
N CYS A 77 3.56 9.79 2.95
CA CYS A 77 3.97 9.76 4.36
C CYS A 77 3.78 8.41 5.07
N CYS A 78 2.95 7.52 4.52
CA CYS A 78 2.80 6.16 5.04
C CYS A 78 3.86 5.22 4.49
N TRP A 79 4.50 5.58 3.38
CA TRP A 79 5.37 4.68 2.65
C TRP A 79 6.66 4.43 3.43
N GLY A 80 7.07 3.17 3.52
CA GLY A 80 8.20 2.75 4.35
C GLY A 80 7.81 2.42 5.79
N HIS A 81 6.54 2.57 6.18
CA HIS A 81 6.03 2.18 7.49
C HIS A 81 5.16 0.92 7.42
N GLN A 82 5.05 0.20 8.53
CA GLN A 82 4.19 -0.97 8.62
C GLN A 82 2.72 -0.61 8.71
N THR A 83 2.38 0.57 9.21
CA THR A 83 1.00 1.07 9.29
C THR A 83 0.83 2.43 8.61
N ASN A 84 -0.38 2.68 8.10
CA ASN A 84 -0.74 3.99 7.54
C ASN A 84 -1.24 4.99 8.61
N CYS A 85 -1.64 6.19 8.18
CA CYS A 85 -2.22 7.23 9.04
C CYS A 85 -3.40 6.77 9.93
N ASN A 86 -4.09 5.69 9.57
CA ASN A 86 -5.27 5.16 10.27
C ASN A 86 -4.94 3.92 11.12
N ASN A 87 -3.67 3.70 11.48
CA ASN A 87 -3.17 2.53 12.21
C ASN A 87 -3.38 1.20 11.48
N GLN A 88 -3.66 1.25 10.18
CA GLN A 88 -3.96 0.06 9.41
C GLN A 88 -2.66 -0.55 8.86
N PRO A 89 -2.40 -1.86 9.03
CA PRO A 89 -1.24 -2.51 8.46
C PRO A 89 -1.21 -2.40 6.93
N ILE A 90 -0.05 -2.07 6.39
CA ILE A 90 0.21 -1.92 4.95
C ILE A 90 1.48 -2.61 4.48
N ASP A 91 2.38 -3.01 5.38
CA ASP A 91 3.65 -3.71 5.10
C ASP A 91 3.46 -4.90 4.15
N LEU A 92 2.49 -5.78 4.43
CA LEU A 92 2.21 -6.95 3.60
C LEU A 92 1.94 -6.59 2.13
N TYR A 93 1.41 -5.39 1.88
CA TYR A 93 1.02 -4.91 0.57
C TYR A 93 2.12 -4.07 -0.08
N SER A 94 2.73 -3.14 0.65
CA SER A 94 3.76 -2.26 0.12
C SER A 94 5.06 -3.01 -0.18
N GLU A 95 5.42 -4.00 0.66
CA GLU A 95 6.62 -4.84 0.43
C GLU A 95 6.44 -5.81 -0.73
N ALA A 96 5.19 -6.15 -1.07
CA ALA A 96 4.88 -7.00 -2.22
C ALA A 96 5.07 -6.28 -3.56
N MET A 97 5.16 -4.94 -3.55
CA MET A 97 5.43 -4.18 -4.75
C MET A 97 6.91 -4.30 -5.10
N THR A 98 7.20 -5.09 -6.12
CA THR A 98 8.53 -5.32 -6.64
C THR A 98 8.73 -4.59 -7.97
N PRO A 99 9.97 -4.17 -8.31
CA PRO A 99 10.29 -3.74 -9.65
C PRO A 99 9.95 -4.84 -10.65
N ARG A 100 9.41 -4.47 -11.82
CA ARG A 100 9.28 -5.46 -12.90
C ARG A 100 10.67 -5.84 -13.43
N PRO A 101 10.90 -7.12 -13.78
CA PRO A 101 12.08 -7.48 -14.54
C PRO A 101 12.08 -6.69 -15.85
N ALA A 102 13.25 -6.17 -16.23
CA ALA A 102 13.45 -5.59 -17.54
C ALA A 102 13.16 -6.66 -18.59
N ALA A 103 12.28 -6.34 -19.54
CA ALA A 103 11.96 -7.21 -20.68
C ALA A 103 13.18 -7.41 -21.58
#